data_AF-A0A950SW64-F1
#
_entry.id   AF-A0A950SW64-F1
#
_cell.length_a   1.000
_cell.length_b   1.000
_cell.length_c   1.000
_cell.angle_alpha   90.00
_cell.angle_beta   90.00
_cell.angle_gamma   90.00
#
_symmetry.space_group_name_H-M   'P 1'
#
loop_
_entity.id
_entity.type
_entity.pdbx_description
1 polymer ?
#
loop_
_entity_poly.entity_id
_entity_poly.type
_entity_poly.pdbx_seq_one_letter_code
_entity_poly.pdbx_strand_id
1 'polypeptide(L)'
;MKPYVICHMNASVDGRILGSRWRPAENRMAGLFERLHEQLGGGSWLIGRVTGSEYAKAVSYPDHTEQTYRREPWFARRDAAAYGIALDAQGKIAWGRSDIGGDPIVVILTERVSDAHLAGLRQDGVSYIFAGEHELNLG
;
A
#
# COMPACT_ATOMS: atom_id res chain seq x y z
N MET A 1 -4.17 15.96 -14.37
CA MET A 1 -4.90 16.39 -13.16
C MET A 1 -4.37 15.56 -11.99
N LYS A 2 -3.97 16.17 -10.87
CA LYS A 2 -3.61 15.42 -9.64
C LYS A 2 -4.87 15.17 -8.80
N PRO A 3 -5.03 14.01 -8.15
CA PRO A 3 -6.18 13.76 -7.29
C PRO A 3 -6.14 14.67 -6.05
N TYR A 4 -7.30 14.90 -5.45
CA TYR A 4 -7.38 15.50 -4.11
C TYR A 4 -6.98 14.45 -3.07
N VAL A 5 -6.06 14.81 -2.16
CA VAL A 5 -5.51 13.88 -1.16
C VAL A 5 -5.79 14.42 0.24
N ILE A 6 -6.39 13.59 1.10
CA ILE A 6 -6.62 13.87 2.51
C ILE A 6 -5.57 13.11 3.33
N CYS A 7 -4.78 13.83 4.13
CA CYS A 7 -3.93 13.22 5.15
C CYS A 7 -4.71 13.10 6.45
N HIS A 8 -5.32 11.93 6.68
CA HIS A 8 -6.04 11.63 7.92
C HIS A 8 -5.07 11.03 8.95
N MET A 9 -4.97 11.67 10.12
CA MET A 9 -4.07 11.25 11.19
C MET A 9 -4.80 11.25 12.52
N ASN A 10 -4.46 10.27 13.35
CA ASN A 10 -4.89 10.22 14.74
C ASN A 10 -3.64 10.12 15.63
N ALA A 11 -3.50 11.05 16.58
CA ALA A 11 -2.31 11.16 17.42
C ALA A 11 -2.69 11.54 18.85
N SER A 12 -1.88 11.12 19.80
CA SER A 12 -1.92 11.64 21.17
C SER A 12 -1.40 13.09 21.22
N VAL A 13 -1.65 13.78 22.34
CA VAL A 13 -1.19 15.17 22.56
C VAL A 13 0.34 15.30 22.46
N ASP A 14 1.09 14.26 22.84
CA ASP A 14 2.55 14.19 22.69
C ASP A 14 3.01 13.71 21.30
N GLY A 15 2.11 13.65 20.31
CA GLY A 15 2.43 13.41 18.90
C GLY A 15 2.67 11.96 18.52
N ARG A 16 2.31 10.98 19.36
CA ARG A 16 2.48 9.55 19.02
C ARG A 16 1.32 9.08 18.17
N ILE A 17 1.61 8.30 17.12
CA ILE A 17 0.59 7.74 16.21
C ILE A 17 0.27 6.26 16.49
N LEU A 18 1.15 5.56 17.22
CA LEU A 18 0.90 4.18 17.63
C LEU A 18 0.04 4.18 18.88
N GLY A 19 -1.26 3.86 18.72
CA GLY A 19 -2.24 3.84 19.80
C GLY A 19 -1.78 3.05 21.03
N SER A 20 -1.08 1.92 20.84
CA SER A 20 -0.50 1.09 21.92
C SER A 20 0.50 1.82 22.83
N ARG A 21 1.06 2.95 22.37
CA ARG A 21 1.99 3.80 23.13
C ARG A 21 1.32 4.97 23.83
N TRP A 22 0.03 5.21 23.60
CA TRP A 22 -0.68 6.32 24.23
C TRP A 22 -0.88 6.10 25.71
N ARG A 23 -0.83 7.20 26.46
CA ARG A 23 -1.08 7.26 27.90
C ARG A 23 -1.94 8.50 28.22
N PRO A 24 -2.92 8.39 29.13
CA PRO A 24 -3.40 7.16 29.76
C PRO A 24 -4.06 6.22 28.73
N ALA A 25 -4.07 4.90 28.99
CA ALA A 25 -4.46 3.90 27.97
C ALA A 25 -5.96 3.96 27.63
N GLU A 26 -6.76 4.45 28.58
CA GLU A 26 -8.20 4.68 28.52
C GLU A 26 -8.58 5.72 27.47
N ASN A 27 -7.65 6.62 27.11
CA ASN A 27 -7.86 7.61 26.07
C ASN A 27 -7.77 7.02 24.66
N ARG A 28 -7.46 5.72 24.51
CA ARG A 28 -7.50 5.05 23.21
C ARG A 28 -8.94 4.86 22.79
N MET A 29 -9.39 5.69 21.87
CA MET A 29 -10.69 5.55 21.24
C MET A 29 -10.61 4.51 20.12
N ALA A 30 -10.88 3.25 20.46
CA ALA A 30 -10.95 2.18 19.47
C ALA A 30 -11.94 2.54 18.34
N GLY A 31 -11.51 2.29 17.09
CA GLY A 31 -12.33 2.57 15.91
C GLY A 31 -12.45 4.04 15.52
N LEU A 32 -11.83 5.00 16.24
CA LEU A 32 -11.96 6.42 15.90
C LEU A 32 -11.35 6.73 14.53
N PHE A 33 -10.20 6.13 14.21
CA PHE A 33 -9.53 6.34 12.94
C PHE A 33 -10.40 5.88 11.77
N GLU A 34 -10.95 4.67 11.88
CA GLU A 34 -11.79 4.00 10.89
C GLU A 34 -13.11 4.72 10.70
N ARG A 35 -13.81 5.09 11.78
CA ARG A 35 -15.07 5.86 11.68
C ARG A 35 -14.88 7.20 10.97
N LEU A 36 -13.80 7.93 11.29
CA LEU A 36 -13.51 9.20 10.64
C LEU A 36 -13.08 8.99 9.18
N HIS A 37 -12.33 7.92 8.87
CA HIS A 37 -11.99 7.55 7.51
C HIS A 37 -13.24 7.31 6.64
N GLU A 38 -14.23 6.58 7.16
CA GLU A 38 -15.51 6.36 6.48
C GLU A 38 -16.29 7.66 6.28
N GLN A 39 -16.34 8.53 7.30
CA GLN A 39 -17.06 9.81 7.22
C GLN A 39 -16.43 10.80 6.24
N LEU A 40 -15.11 10.76 6.06
CA LEU A 40 -14.42 11.56 5.05
C LEU A 40 -14.76 11.11 3.62
N GLY A 41 -15.45 9.97 3.46
CA GLY A 41 -15.94 9.49 2.17
C GLY A 41 -14.81 9.04 1.24
N GLY A 42 -13.73 8.48 1.82
CA GLY A 42 -12.54 8.11 1.10
C GLY A 42 -12.80 7.01 0.07
N GLY A 43 -12.48 7.28 -1.19
CA GLY A 43 -12.32 6.25 -2.22
C GLY A 43 -11.04 5.46 -1.97
N SER A 44 -10.18 5.32 -2.98
CA SER A 44 -8.86 4.68 -2.78
C SER A 44 -8.06 5.32 -1.64
N TRP A 45 -7.35 4.51 -0.89
CA TRP A 45 -6.53 4.92 0.26
C TRP A 45 -5.08 4.52 0.04
N LEU A 46 -4.16 5.14 0.80
CA LEU A 46 -2.72 4.97 0.60
C LEU A 46 -1.99 4.71 1.91
N ILE A 47 -1.05 3.76 1.88
CA ILE A 47 -0.16 3.43 3.00
C ILE A 47 1.30 3.31 2.56
N GLY A 48 2.21 3.50 3.51
CA GLY A 48 3.64 3.24 3.30
C GLY A 48 3.98 1.75 3.46
N ARG A 49 5.13 1.35 2.91
CA ARG A 49 5.66 -0.02 2.94
C ARG A 49 5.54 -0.72 4.31
N VAL A 50 5.96 -0.05 5.39
CA VAL A 50 5.98 -0.66 6.74
C VAL A 50 4.58 -1.03 7.20
N THR A 51 3.61 -0.14 6.98
CA THR A 51 2.20 -0.45 7.27
C THR A 51 1.68 -1.53 6.33
N GLY A 52 2.06 -1.50 5.05
CA GLY A 52 1.66 -2.51 4.07
C GLY A 52 2.11 -3.92 4.43
N SER A 53 3.34 -4.08 4.94
CA SER A 53 3.86 -5.40 5.33
C SER A 53 3.08 -6.06 6.45
N GLU A 54 2.36 -5.31 7.30
CA GLU A 54 1.49 -5.90 8.33
C GLU A 54 0.27 -6.62 7.74
N TYR A 55 -0.09 -6.33 6.49
CA TYR A 55 -1.22 -6.95 5.79
C TYR A 55 -0.82 -8.08 4.84
N ALA A 56 0.48 -8.26 4.61
CA ALA A 56 1.02 -9.34 3.78
C ALA A 56 0.75 -10.71 4.39
N LYS A 57 0.51 -11.70 3.52
CA LYS A 57 0.33 -13.11 3.87
C LYS A 57 1.48 -13.99 3.40
N ALA A 58 2.33 -13.48 2.51
CA ALA A 58 3.55 -14.15 2.09
C ALA A 58 4.76 -13.58 2.82
N VAL A 59 5.77 -14.43 3.06
CA VAL A 59 7.03 -14.02 3.68
C VAL A 59 7.97 -13.38 2.65
N SER A 60 8.04 -13.98 1.46
CA SER A 60 8.89 -13.51 0.36
C SER A 60 8.35 -14.02 -0.99
N TYR A 61 8.77 -13.35 -2.06
CA TYR A 61 8.70 -13.89 -3.42
C TYR A 61 10.00 -14.64 -3.74
N PRO A 62 10.02 -15.48 -4.80
CA PRO A 62 11.26 -16.03 -5.31
C PRO A 62 12.26 -14.93 -5.71
N ASP A 63 13.56 -15.22 -5.56
CA ASP A 63 14.63 -14.27 -5.90
C ASP A 63 14.90 -14.18 -7.41
N HIS A 64 14.38 -15.14 -8.19
CA HIS A 64 14.65 -15.27 -9.63
C HIS A 64 13.38 -15.56 -10.45
N THR A 65 13.40 -15.14 -11.71
CA THR A 65 12.41 -15.49 -12.73
C THR A 65 13.06 -15.49 -14.11
N GLU A 66 12.56 -16.35 -15.01
CA GLU A 66 12.96 -16.38 -16.43
C GLU A 66 12.23 -15.31 -17.27
N GLN A 67 11.27 -14.61 -16.67
CA GLN A 67 10.43 -13.62 -17.37
C GLN A 67 11.01 -12.21 -17.23
N THR A 68 11.01 -11.46 -18.32
CA THR A 68 11.34 -10.02 -18.30
C THR A 68 10.08 -9.19 -18.43
N TYR A 69 9.96 -8.15 -17.61
CA TYR A 69 8.80 -7.26 -17.62
C TYR A 69 9.19 -5.85 -18.07
N ARG A 70 8.38 -5.30 -18.98
CA ARG A 70 8.43 -3.89 -19.32
C ARG A 70 8.05 -3.05 -18.09
N ARG A 71 8.70 -1.90 -17.94
CA ARG A 71 8.46 -0.94 -16.84
C ARG A 71 7.24 -0.07 -17.14
N GLU A 72 6.12 -0.75 -17.34
CA GLU A 72 4.83 -0.18 -17.67
C GLU A 72 3.80 -0.53 -16.60
N PRO A 73 2.81 0.34 -16.32
CA PRO A 73 1.72 0.04 -15.42
C PRO A 73 1.01 -1.27 -15.77
N TRP A 74 0.74 -2.08 -14.76
CA TRP A 74 -0.01 -3.32 -14.89
C TRP A 74 -1.17 -3.35 -13.89
N PHE A 75 -2.36 -3.72 -14.38
CA PHE A 75 -3.56 -3.80 -13.55
C PHE A 75 -4.21 -5.16 -13.70
N ALA A 76 -4.32 -5.89 -12.60
CA ALA A 76 -5.06 -7.15 -12.51
C ALA A 76 -6.58 -6.90 -12.57
N ARG A 77 -7.05 -5.86 -11.88
CA ARG A 77 -8.44 -5.45 -11.81
C ARG A 77 -8.56 -3.94 -12.06
N ARG A 78 -9.50 -3.55 -12.92
CA ARG A 78 -9.74 -2.14 -13.31
C ARG A 78 -11.12 -1.63 -12.90
N ASP A 79 -12.05 -2.53 -12.63
CA ASP A 79 -13.44 -2.31 -12.24
C ASP A 79 -13.59 -2.34 -10.71
N ALA A 80 -12.83 -1.48 -10.03
CA ALA A 80 -12.90 -1.31 -8.59
C ALA A 80 -13.39 0.09 -8.23
N ALA A 81 -14.26 0.18 -7.22
CA ALA A 81 -14.74 1.45 -6.68
C ALA A 81 -13.63 2.20 -5.92
N ALA A 82 -12.71 1.45 -5.30
CA ALA A 82 -11.56 1.92 -4.56
C ALA A 82 -10.39 0.93 -4.69
N TYR A 83 -9.19 1.39 -4.35
CA TYR A 83 -7.96 0.59 -4.30
C TYR A 83 -7.20 0.84 -2.99
N GLY A 84 -6.56 -0.20 -2.48
CA GLY A 84 -5.53 -0.08 -1.44
C GLY A 84 -4.18 0.18 -2.08
N ILE A 85 -3.66 1.39 -1.95
CA ILE A 85 -2.42 1.82 -2.61
C ILE A 85 -1.24 1.72 -1.64
N ALA A 86 -0.21 0.97 -2.02
CA ALA A 86 0.99 0.81 -1.20
C ALA A 86 2.21 1.48 -1.84
N LEU A 87 2.85 2.40 -1.12
CA LEU A 87 4.14 2.97 -1.52
C LEU A 87 5.27 2.01 -1.10
N ASP A 88 5.79 1.24 -2.05
CA ASP A 88 6.85 0.25 -1.82
C ASP A 88 7.94 0.35 -2.90
N ALA A 89 8.68 1.46 -2.88
CA ALA A 89 9.67 1.84 -3.89
C ALA A 89 10.56 0.69 -4.39
N GLN A 90 11.02 -0.19 -3.50
CA GLN A 90 11.97 -1.26 -3.81
C GLN A 90 11.32 -2.64 -3.98
N GLY A 91 10.00 -2.74 -3.94
CA GLY A 91 9.28 -4.01 -4.03
C GLY A 91 9.74 -5.01 -2.96
N LYS A 92 9.55 -4.66 -1.69
CA LYS A 92 9.91 -5.53 -0.55
C LYS A 92 8.76 -6.37 -0.03
N ILE A 93 7.51 -5.98 -0.31
CA ILE A 93 6.34 -6.67 0.21
C ILE A 93 6.00 -7.85 -0.72
N ALA A 94 6.08 -9.06 -0.19
CA ALA A 94 5.43 -10.22 -0.78
C ALA A 94 4.00 -10.31 -0.26
N TRP A 95 2.99 -10.09 -1.11
CA TRP A 95 1.63 -9.87 -0.61
C TRP A 95 0.91 -11.16 -0.23
N GLY A 96 1.03 -12.22 -1.01
CA GLY A 96 0.30 -13.48 -0.83
C GLY A 96 -1.24 -13.30 -0.87
N ARG A 97 -1.71 -12.21 -1.48
CA ARG A 97 -3.12 -11.79 -1.56
C ARG A 97 -3.29 -10.69 -2.61
N SER A 98 -4.52 -10.52 -3.11
CA SER A 98 -4.87 -9.50 -4.11
C SER A 98 -5.57 -8.25 -3.55
N ASP A 99 -6.14 -8.30 -2.34
CA ASP A 99 -6.94 -7.22 -1.75
C ASP A 99 -6.66 -6.99 -0.25
N ILE A 100 -6.95 -5.81 0.28
CA ILE A 100 -7.02 -5.53 1.72
C ILE A 100 -8.42 -5.02 2.04
N GLY A 101 -9.17 -5.74 2.86
CA GLY A 101 -10.54 -5.35 3.23
C GLY A 101 -11.52 -5.34 2.04
N GLY A 102 -11.22 -6.08 0.96
CA GLY A 102 -12.00 -6.09 -0.27
C GLY A 102 -11.49 -5.12 -1.35
N ASP A 103 -10.63 -4.17 -1.00
CA ASP A 103 -10.04 -3.23 -1.96
C ASP A 103 -8.82 -3.85 -2.67
N PRO A 104 -8.82 -3.97 -4.01
CA PRO A 104 -7.69 -4.49 -4.74
C PRO A 104 -6.42 -3.68 -4.49
N ILE A 105 -5.29 -4.36 -4.40
CA ILE A 105 -3.99 -3.74 -4.10
C ILE A 105 -3.39 -3.15 -5.38
N VAL A 106 -2.88 -1.92 -5.27
CA VAL A 106 -2.00 -1.29 -6.26
C VAL A 106 -0.70 -0.90 -5.57
N VAL A 107 0.44 -1.38 -6.07
CA VAL A 107 1.75 -1.04 -5.53
C VAL A 107 2.42 0.03 -6.38
N ILE A 108 2.93 1.08 -5.74
CA ILE A 108 3.74 2.11 -6.38
C ILE A 108 5.22 1.73 -6.20
N LEU A 109 5.89 1.48 -7.32
CA LEU A 109 7.26 0.97 -7.40
C LEU A 109 8.17 1.99 -8.09
N THR A 110 9.48 1.86 -7.91
CA THR A 110 10.45 2.45 -8.84
C THR A 110 10.82 1.44 -9.92
N GLU A 111 11.44 1.90 -11.00
CA GLU A 111 11.85 1.01 -12.10
C GLU A 111 12.94 0.02 -11.71
N ARG A 112 13.60 0.20 -10.56
CA ARG A 112 14.68 -0.68 -10.04
C ARG A 112 14.23 -2.00 -9.46
N VAL A 113 12.93 -2.21 -9.26
CA VAL A 113 12.41 -3.46 -8.71
C VAL A 113 12.80 -4.67 -9.59
N SER A 114 13.00 -5.86 -9.02
CA SER A 114 13.36 -7.03 -9.82
C SER A 114 12.18 -7.54 -10.65
N ASP A 115 12.46 -8.18 -11.79
CA ASP A 115 11.43 -8.91 -12.53
C ASP A 115 10.82 -10.04 -11.69
N ALA A 116 11.60 -10.66 -10.79
CA ALA A 116 11.10 -11.69 -9.89
C ALA A 116 10.01 -11.17 -8.94
N HIS A 117 10.17 -9.94 -8.44
CA HIS A 117 9.14 -9.29 -7.64
C HIS A 117 7.89 -8.97 -8.47
N LEU A 118 8.05 -8.46 -9.70
CA LEU A 118 6.91 -8.21 -10.61
C LEU A 118 6.17 -9.51 -10.94
N ALA A 119 6.88 -10.63 -11.09
CA ALA A 119 6.27 -11.95 -11.25
C ALA A 119 5.42 -12.34 -10.04
N GLY A 120 5.95 -12.14 -8.82
CA GLY A 120 5.21 -12.39 -7.58
C GLY A 120 3.94 -11.53 -7.47
N LEU A 121 4.03 -10.23 -7.76
CA LEU A 121 2.86 -9.36 -7.80
C LEU A 121 1.81 -9.83 -8.80
N ARG A 122 2.22 -10.25 -10.01
CA ARG A 122 1.29 -10.76 -11.02
C ARG A 122 0.65 -12.08 -10.61
N GLN A 123 1.41 -12.98 -9.99
CA GLN A 123 0.90 -14.24 -9.45
C GLN A 123 -0.17 -14.00 -8.38
N ASP A 124 0.05 -13.01 -7.51
CA ASP A 124 -0.89 -12.64 -6.46
C ASP A 124 -2.08 -11.81 -6.97
N GLY A 125 -2.09 -11.40 -8.24
CA GLY A 125 -3.12 -10.51 -8.79
C GLY A 125 -3.03 -9.08 -8.24
N VAL A 126 -1.84 -8.63 -7.83
CA VAL A 126 -1.58 -7.29 -7.30
C VAL A 126 -1.14 -6.35 -8.41
N SER A 127 -1.92 -5.30 -8.63
CA SER A 127 -1.61 -4.28 -9.64
C SER A 127 -0.39 -3.46 -9.23
N TYR A 128 0.32 -2.87 -10.19
CA TYR A 128 1.44 -1.98 -9.90
C TYR A 128 1.61 -0.89 -10.94
N ILE A 129 2.18 0.24 -10.50
CA ILE A 129 2.61 1.34 -11.37
C ILE A 129 4.01 1.78 -10.99
N PHE A 130 4.75 2.29 -11.97
CA PHE A 130 6.09 2.85 -11.75
C PHE A 130 6.02 4.36 -11.58
N ALA A 131 6.74 4.88 -10.58
CA ALA A 131 6.85 6.30 -10.30
C ALA A 131 8.30 6.65 -9.97
N GLY A 132 9.11 6.90 -11.01
CA GLY A 132 10.52 7.27 -10.89
C GLY A 132 11.49 6.10 -11.06
N GLU A 133 12.68 6.40 -11.58
CA GLU A 133 13.69 5.39 -11.89
C GLU A 133 14.34 4.84 -10.62
N HIS A 134 14.87 5.72 -9.76
CA HIS A 134 15.63 5.33 -8.56
C HIS A 134 14.89 5.56 -7.24
N GLU A 135 14.08 6.61 -7.18
CA GLU A 135 13.30 7.02 -6.02
C GLU A 135 11.86 7.33 -6.45
N LEU A 136 10.92 7.29 -5.49
CA LEU A 136 9.53 7.58 -5.79
C LEU A 136 9.36 9.06 -6.15
N ASN A 137 8.92 9.32 -7.37
CA ASN A 137 8.48 10.64 -7.79
C ASN A 137 6.96 10.76 -7.64
N LEU A 138 6.52 11.41 -6.56
CA LEU A 138 5.09 11.64 -6.27
C LEU A 138 4.55 12.93 -6.90
N GLY A 139 5.41 13.65 -7.64
CA GLY A 139 5.08 14.81 -8.48
C GLY A 139 4.97 16.14 -7.78
#